data_AF-A0A8S9BBK4-F1
#
_entry.id   AF-A0A8S9BBK4-F1
#
_cell.length_a   1.000
_cell.length_b   1.000
_cell.length_c   1.000
_cell.angle_alpha   90.00
_cell.angle_beta   90.00
_cell.angle_gamma   90.00
#
_symmetry.space_group_name_H-M   'P 1'
#
loop_
_entity.id
_entity.type
_entity.pdbx_description
1 polymer ?
#
loop_
_entity_poly.entity_id
_entity_poly.type
_entity_poly.pdbx_seq_one_letter_code
_entity_poly.pdbx_strand_id
1 'polypeptide(L)'
;MPLPFLQVFPREIRDQIYTYVLASPSGAVTLSPWTVEVARSLSLLRTCKQIHRECKDIIWYHNRLDLREPTHLYRKFLALSKHRHVRRIRQLKLCLELMDRDELEWVASSARGLEEWCRVGRLESITLVTVWDKPRGIDEFKEVLNLRKYGECLDGRFYRDSSTWTRMVVNTGWPRFSHWGKQRWLKEMLLDSSGLEQLLREIHKVFGGQLYSDGILCFSNRKQVVEGISLDPRNGEIRIIPGQLSAQLNAVDSPY
;
A
#
# COMPACT_ATOMS: atom_id res chain seq x y z
N MET A 1 -7.04 41.11 -27.10
CA MET A 1 -6.70 40.34 -25.89
C MET A 1 -7.51 39.04 -25.92
N PRO A 2 -6.94 37.87 -25.59
CA PRO A 2 -7.73 36.65 -25.49
C PRO A 2 -8.75 36.78 -24.36
N LEU A 3 -10.00 36.43 -24.66
CA LEU A 3 -11.07 36.41 -23.68
C LEU A 3 -10.84 35.25 -22.69
N PRO A 4 -11.11 35.43 -21.39
CA PRO A 4 -10.91 34.39 -20.39
C PRO A 4 -11.93 33.26 -20.53
N PHE A 5 -11.53 32.03 -20.22
CA PHE A 5 -12.32 30.79 -20.37
C PHE A 5 -13.79 30.91 -19.93
N LEU A 6 -14.06 31.52 -18.78
CA LEU A 6 -15.41 31.68 -18.21
C LEU A 6 -16.30 32.66 -19.00
N GLN A 7 -15.70 33.55 -19.79
CA GLN A 7 -16.40 34.52 -20.63
C GLN A 7 -16.54 34.05 -22.08
N VAL A 8 -15.64 33.16 -22.53
CA VAL A 8 -15.66 32.61 -23.90
C VAL A 8 -16.73 31.55 -24.06
N PHE A 9 -16.81 30.61 -23.11
CA PHE A 9 -17.67 29.45 -23.26
C PHE A 9 -18.96 29.62 -22.45
N PRO A 10 -20.14 29.37 -23.04
CA PRO A 10 -21.39 29.32 -22.29
C PRO A 10 -21.41 28.10 -21.37
N ARG A 11 -22.36 28.08 -20.42
CA ARG A 11 -22.36 27.11 -19.32
C ARG A 11 -22.39 25.66 -19.82
N GLU A 12 -23.15 25.40 -20.87
CA GLU A 12 -23.38 24.08 -21.45
C GLU A 12 -22.09 23.50 -22.02
N ILE A 13 -21.28 24.33 -22.68
CA ILE A 13 -19.98 23.92 -23.23
C ILE A 13 -18.98 23.71 -22.10
N ARG A 14 -19.01 24.56 -21.06
CA ARG A 14 -18.15 24.36 -19.88
C ARG A 14 -18.47 23.05 -19.17
N ASP A 15 -19.74 22.68 -19.03
CA ASP A 15 -20.15 21.43 -18.41
C ASP A 15 -19.64 20.21 -19.20
N GLN A 16 -19.66 20.25 -20.54
CA GLN A 16 -19.05 19.19 -21.36
C GLN A 16 -17.53 19.07 -21.13
N ILE A 17 -16.83 20.20 -21.05
CA ILE A 17 -15.39 20.24 -20.74
C ILE A 17 -15.14 19.69 -19.33
N TYR A 18 -15.93 20.10 -18.35
CA TYR A 18 -15.81 19.61 -16.97
C TYR A 18 -16.07 18.12 -16.89
N THR A 19 -17.12 17.60 -17.54
CA THR A 19 -17.39 16.16 -17.60
C THR A 19 -16.22 15.42 -18.22
N TYR A 20 -15.66 15.89 -19.33
CA TYR A 20 -14.51 15.24 -19.95
C TYR A 20 -13.28 15.19 -19.03
N VAL A 21 -13.03 16.26 -18.26
CA VAL A 21 -11.88 16.34 -17.35
C VAL A 21 -12.10 15.58 -16.05
N LEU A 22 -13.33 15.56 -15.54
CA LEU A 22 -13.68 15.01 -14.22
C LEU A 22 -14.16 13.56 -14.28
N ALA A 23 -14.65 13.08 -15.42
CA ALA A 23 -15.01 11.68 -15.58
C ALA A 23 -13.74 10.82 -15.58
N SER A 24 -13.61 9.99 -14.55
CA SER A 24 -12.58 8.96 -14.51
C SER A 24 -12.87 7.91 -15.58
N PRO A 25 -11.87 7.44 -16.35
CA PRO A 25 -12.04 6.32 -17.28
C PRO A 25 -12.58 5.04 -16.60
N SER A 26 -12.31 4.87 -15.30
CA SER A 26 -12.83 3.75 -14.51
C SER A 26 -14.26 3.97 -13.99
N GLY A 27 -14.81 5.18 -14.13
CA GLY A 27 -16.09 5.58 -13.53
C GLY A 27 -16.06 5.66 -12.00
N ALA A 28 -14.88 5.61 -11.39
CA ALA A 28 -14.67 5.70 -9.95
C ALA A 28 -13.58 6.73 -9.60
N VAL A 29 -13.81 7.46 -8.50
CA VAL A 29 -12.85 8.34 -7.85
C VAL A 29 -12.53 7.72 -6.49
N THR A 30 -11.25 7.54 -6.21
CA THR A 30 -10.77 7.01 -4.93
C THR A 30 -10.40 8.16 -3.98
N LEU A 31 -10.55 7.95 -2.67
CA LEU A 31 -10.02 8.88 -1.66
C LEU A 31 -8.52 8.68 -1.39
N SER A 32 -7.86 7.73 -2.06
CA SER A 32 -6.41 7.55 -1.96
C SER A 32 -5.72 8.82 -2.51
N PRO A 33 -4.95 9.57 -1.71
CA PRO A 33 -4.52 10.93 -2.08
C PRO A 33 -3.51 11.03 -3.25
N TRP A 34 -3.28 9.97 -4.01
CA TRP A 34 -1.99 9.81 -4.71
C TRP A 34 -2.07 9.33 -6.15
N THR A 35 -3.25 9.06 -6.71
CA THR A 35 -3.34 8.87 -8.16
C THR A 35 -3.27 10.23 -8.84
N VAL A 36 -2.37 10.38 -9.81
CA VAL A 36 -2.20 11.61 -10.61
C VAL A 36 -3.53 12.08 -11.20
N GLU A 37 -4.42 11.15 -11.50
CA GLU A 37 -5.77 11.37 -12.02
C GLU A 37 -6.68 12.04 -11.00
N VAL A 38 -6.73 11.58 -9.75
CA VAL A 38 -7.55 12.21 -8.69
C VAL A 38 -6.99 13.57 -8.31
N ALA A 39 -5.67 13.71 -8.21
CA ALA A 39 -5.02 15.00 -7.97
C ALA A 39 -5.31 15.99 -9.12
N ARG A 40 -5.34 15.52 -10.37
CA ARG A 40 -5.68 16.32 -11.55
C ARG A 40 -7.17 16.71 -11.55
N SER A 41 -8.08 15.79 -11.27
CA SER A 41 -9.52 16.06 -11.24
C SER A 41 -9.89 17.03 -10.11
N LEU A 42 -9.30 16.88 -8.92
CA LEU A 42 -9.52 17.79 -7.79
C LEU A 42 -8.80 19.14 -7.95
N SER A 43 -7.75 19.22 -8.77
CA SER A 43 -7.07 20.50 -9.05
C SER A 43 -8.01 21.50 -9.73
N LEU A 44 -8.89 21.04 -10.63
CA LEU A 44 -9.88 21.88 -11.31
C LEU A 44 -10.85 22.53 -10.31
N LEU A 45 -11.35 21.74 -9.35
CA LEU A 45 -12.26 22.22 -8.29
C LEU A 45 -11.62 23.26 -7.36
N ARG A 46 -10.29 23.41 -7.38
CA ARG A 46 -9.52 24.34 -6.55
C ARG A 46 -9.12 25.62 -7.27
N THR A 47 -9.48 25.80 -8.54
CA THR A 47 -9.07 26.96 -9.35
C THR A 47 -9.75 28.26 -8.93
N CYS A 48 -11.08 28.32 -8.92
CA CYS A 48 -11.85 29.48 -8.47
C CYS A 48 -13.23 29.09 -7.92
N LYS A 49 -13.86 30.02 -7.20
CA LYS A 49 -15.18 29.80 -6.57
C LYS A 49 -16.27 29.45 -7.57
N GLN A 50 -16.21 30.01 -8.78
CA GLN A 50 -17.19 29.70 -9.82
C GLN A 50 -17.02 28.24 -10.27
N ILE A 51 -15.85 27.88 -10.80
CA ILE A 51 -15.54 26.50 -11.27
C ILE A 51 -15.83 25.47 -10.18
N HIS A 52 -15.49 25.76 -8.93
CA HIS A 52 -15.82 24.89 -7.80
C HIS A 52 -17.34 24.61 -7.70
N ARG A 53 -18.17 25.65 -7.73
CA ARG A 53 -19.64 25.51 -7.70
C ARG A 53 -20.17 24.80 -8.93
N GLU A 54 -19.54 25.01 -10.09
CA GLU A 54 -19.95 24.36 -11.34
C GLU A 54 -19.64 22.86 -11.33
N CYS A 55 -18.48 22.47 -10.78
CA CYS A 55 -17.92 21.11 -10.90
C CYS A 55 -18.24 20.17 -9.74
N LYS A 56 -18.56 20.70 -8.54
CA LYS A 56 -18.69 19.89 -7.32
C LYS A 56 -19.70 18.74 -7.42
N ASP A 57 -20.75 18.90 -8.24
CA ASP A 57 -21.80 17.90 -8.41
C ASP A 57 -21.52 17.02 -9.65
N ILE A 58 -20.90 17.60 -10.69
CA ILE A 58 -20.52 16.91 -11.94
C ILE A 58 -19.56 15.75 -11.64
N ILE A 59 -18.58 15.96 -10.75
CA ILE A 59 -17.65 14.90 -10.36
C ILE A 59 -18.38 13.68 -9.78
N TRP A 60 -19.43 13.87 -8.98
CA TRP A 60 -20.16 12.78 -8.35
C TRP A 60 -21.25 12.18 -9.25
N TYR A 61 -21.75 12.95 -10.23
CA TYR A 61 -22.70 12.44 -11.20
C TYR A 61 -22.06 11.42 -12.16
N HIS A 62 -20.78 11.61 -12.49
CA HIS A 62 -20.06 10.75 -13.44
C HIS A 62 -19.11 9.75 -12.76
N ASN A 63 -18.88 9.87 -11.45
CA ASN A 63 -17.99 8.97 -10.73
C ASN A 63 -18.62 8.44 -9.46
N ARG A 64 -18.41 7.15 -9.22
CA ARG A 64 -18.65 6.55 -7.90
C ARG A 64 -17.48 6.85 -6.98
N LEU A 65 -17.76 6.97 -5.69
CA LEU A 65 -16.71 7.00 -4.67
C LEU A 65 -16.32 5.56 -4.33
N ASP A 66 -15.13 5.14 -4.74
CA ASP A 66 -14.59 3.85 -4.30
C ASP A 66 -13.70 4.07 -3.08
N LEU A 67 -14.18 3.57 -1.95
CA LEU A 67 -13.53 3.74 -0.65
C LEU A 67 -12.50 2.64 -0.37
N ARG A 68 -12.55 1.50 -1.08
CA ARG A 68 -11.80 0.29 -0.72
C ARG A 68 -11.43 -0.58 -1.92
N GLU A 69 -10.85 0.02 -2.96
CA GLU A 69 -10.17 -0.81 -3.98
C GLU A 69 -9.01 -1.60 -3.33
N PRO A 70 -8.74 -2.83 -3.78
CA PRO A 70 -7.50 -3.51 -3.44
C PRO A 70 -6.32 -2.63 -3.84
N THR A 71 -5.37 -2.45 -2.92
CA THR A 71 -4.19 -1.62 -3.15
C THR A 71 -3.47 -2.01 -4.44
N HIS A 72 -2.81 -1.07 -5.10
CA HIS A 72 -1.96 -1.40 -6.25
C HIS A 72 -0.88 -2.41 -5.85
N LEU A 73 -0.42 -2.36 -4.59
CA LEU A 73 0.45 -3.38 -4.01
C LEU A 73 -0.20 -4.78 -3.98
N TYR A 74 -1.46 -4.91 -3.57
CA TYR A 74 -2.22 -6.18 -3.66
C TYR A 74 -2.18 -6.74 -5.09
N ARG A 75 -2.53 -5.89 -6.08
CA ARG A 75 -2.56 -6.30 -7.49
C ARG A 75 -1.18 -6.72 -7.99
N LYS A 76 -0.13 -6.02 -7.54
CA LYS A 76 1.27 -6.35 -7.85
C LYS A 76 1.65 -7.72 -7.32
N PHE A 77 1.35 -8.02 -6.04
CA PHE A 77 1.62 -9.34 -5.46
C PHE A 77 0.84 -10.45 -6.14
N LEU A 78 -0.42 -10.20 -6.49
CA LEU A 78 -1.23 -11.16 -7.24
C LEU A 78 -0.70 -11.39 -8.67
N ALA A 79 -0.14 -10.37 -9.32
CA ALA A 79 0.52 -10.53 -10.61
C ALA A 79 1.82 -11.35 -10.48
N LEU A 80 2.63 -11.04 -9.45
CA LEU A 80 3.87 -11.75 -9.14
C LEU A 80 3.64 -13.24 -8.90
N SER A 81 2.59 -13.62 -8.16
CA SER A 81 2.27 -15.02 -7.87
C SER A 81 2.03 -15.88 -9.12
N LYS A 82 1.67 -15.27 -10.25
CA LYS A 82 1.47 -15.95 -11.54
C LYS A 82 2.78 -16.31 -12.24
N HIS A 83 3.91 -15.68 -11.87
CA HIS A 83 5.19 -15.95 -12.50
C HIS A 83 5.86 -17.21 -11.93
N ARG A 84 6.50 -18.01 -12.81
CA ARG A 84 7.17 -19.26 -12.41
C ARG A 84 8.35 -19.05 -11.45
N HIS A 85 9.06 -17.92 -11.54
CA HIS A 85 10.22 -17.63 -10.70
C HIS A 85 9.82 -17.48 -9.21
N VAL A 86 8.67 -16.85 -8.98
CA VAL A 86 8.10 -16.56 -7.66
C VAL A 86 7.80 -17.84 -6.87
N ARG A 87 7.47 -18.95 -7.55
CA ARG A 87 7.27 -20.26 -6.91
C ARG A 87 8.52 -20.85 -6.24
N ARG A 88 9.71 -20.39 -6.61
CA ARG A 88 11.00 -20.84 -6.03
C ARG A 88 11.44 -19.99 -4.84
N ILE A 89 10.87 -18.80 -4.70
CA ILE A 89 11.18 -17.89 -3.61
C ILE A 89 10.66 -18.48 -2.31
N ARG A 90 11.55 -18.50 -1.31
CA ARG A 90 11.31 -18.99 0.04
C ARG A 90 11.25 -17.86 1.06
N GLN A 91 11.94 -16.75 0.78
CA GLN A 91 12.04 -15.63 1.71
C GLN A 91 11.68 -14.35 0.99
N LEU A 92 10.70 -13.64 1.52
CA LEU A 92 10.29 -12.32 1.06
C LEU A 92 10.62 -11.29 2.15
N LYS A 93 11.40 -10.28 1.80
CA LYS A 93 11.73 -9.16 2.68
C LYS A 93 11.13 -7.88 2.11
N LEU A 94 10.24 -7.23 2.86
CA LEU A 94 9.73 -5.89 2.54
C LEU A 94 10.47 -4.89 3.43
N CYS A 95 11.23 -4.00 2.80
CA CYS A 95 11.87 -2.88 3.46
C CYS A 95 10.91 -1.69 3.41
N LEU A 96 10.34 -1.37 4.57
CA LEU A 96 9.47 -0.23 4.81
C LEU A 96 10.30 0.99 5.21
N GLU A 97 9.79 2.19 4.96
CA GLU A 97 10.46 3.41 5.44
C GLU A 97 10.14 3.65 6.92
N LEU A 98 8.94 3.25 7.36
CA LEU A 98 8.49 3.34 8.75
C LEU A 98 7.48 2.21 9.07
N MET A 99 7.46 1.71 10.31
CA MET A 99 6.45 0.75 10.77
C MET A 99 5.38 1.49 11.57
N ASP A 100 4.74 2.44 10.91
CA ASP A 100 3.61 3.15 11.47
C ASP A 100 2.30 2.51 11.03
N ARG A 101 1.19 3.08 11.50
CA ARG A 101 -0.15 2.60 11.17
C ARG A 101 -0.43 2.65 9.67
N ASP A 102 -0.03 3.71 8.97
CA ASP A 102 -0.34 3.89 7.55
C ASP A 102 0.42 2.87 6.67
N GLU A 103 1.73 2.66 6.90
CA GLU A 103 2.49 1.63 6.19
C GLU A 103 1.98 0.22 6.50
N LEU A 104 1.65 -0.07 7.76
CA LEU A 104 1.14 -1.38 8.14
C LEU A 104 -0.27 -1.64 7.63
N GLU A 105 -1.15 -0.63 7.56
CA GLU A 105 -2.48 -0.75 6.95
C GLU A 105 -2.37 -0.99 5.45
N TRP A 106 -1.44 -0.29 4.77
CA TRP A 106 -1.13 -0.54 3.36
C TRP A 106 -0.61 -1.97 3.12
N VAL A 107 0.29 -2.46 3.97
CA VAL A 107 0.78 -3.85 3.87
C VAL A 107 -0.32 -4.85 4.22
N ALA A 108 -1.09 -4.63 5.29
CA ALA A 108 -2.17 -5.52 5.74
C ALA A 108 -3.25 -5.68 4.66
N SER A 109 -3.66 -4.57 4.03
CA SER A 109 -4.61 -4.60 2.91
C SER A 109 -4.03 -5.32 1.68
N SER A 110 -2.71 -5.28 1.47
CA SER A 110 -2.03 -6.02 0.39
C SER A 110 -1.76 -7.50 0.69
N ALA A 111 -1.77 -7.90 1.96
CA ALA A 111 -1.34 -9.22 2.43
C ALA A 111 -2.11 -10.37 1.75
N ARG A 112 -3.40 -10.19 1.45
CA ARG A 112 -4.21 -11.17 0.72
C ARG A 112 -3.64 -11.50 -0.68
N GLY A 113 -2.93 -10.56 -1.30
CA GLY A 113 -2.28 -10.80 -2.59
C GLY A 113 -1.10 -11.79 -2.47
N LEU A 114 -0.47 -11.84 -1.30
CA LEU A 114 0.61 -12.78 -0.96
C LEU A 114 0.08 -14.15 -0.49
N GLU A 115 -1.18 -14.23 -0.06
CA GLU A 115 -1.81 -15.51 0.33
C GLU A 115 -1.75 -16.53 -0.79
N GLU A 116 -2.08 -16.11 -2.02
CA GLU A 116 -2.03 -16.98 -3.21
C GLU A 116 -0.61 -17.47 -3.49
N TRP A 117 0.39 -16.64 -3.23
CA TRP A 117 1.80 -17.02 -3.35
C TRP A 117 2.20 -18.02 -2.25
N CYS A 118 1.72 -17.87 -1.02
CA CYS A 118 1.92 -18.88 0.03
C CYS A 118 1.29 -20.23 -0.35
N ARG A 119 0.13 -20.20 -1.01
CA ARG A 119 -0.61 -21.40 -1.42
C ARG A 119 0.04 -22.17 -2.58
N VAL A 120 0.54 -21.45 -3.58
CA VAL A 120 1.07 -22.04 -4.83
C VAL A 120 2.60 -22.17 -4.83
N GLY A 121 3.28 -21.39 -4.00
CA GLY A 121 4.73 -21.30 -3.92
C GLY A 121 5.34 -22.12 -2.79
N ARG A 122 6.60 -21.78 -2.46
CA ARG A 122 7.36 -22.36 -1.34
C ARG A 122 7.78 -21.28 -0.35
N LEU A 123 6.92 -20.29 -0.15
CA LEU A 123 7.25 -19.15 0.72
C LEU A 123 7.28 -19.63 2.18
N GLU A 124 8.48 -19.70 2.75
CA GLU A 124 8.74 -20.17 4.11
C GLU A 124 8.70 -19.00 5.11
N SER A 125 9.01 -17.78 4.67
CA SER A 125 8.99 -16.60 5.56
C SER A 125 8.77 -15.29 4.81
N ILE A 126 8.06 -14.37 5.47
CA ILE A 126 7.90 -12.98 5.07
C ILE A 126 8.43 -12.11 6.21
N THR A 127 9.28 -11.14 5.91
CA THR A 127 9.86 -10.22 6.90
C THR A 127 9.54 -8.80 6.47
N LEU A 128 8.84 -8.06 7.31
CA LEU A 128 8.67 -6.61 7.20
C LEU A 128 9.73 -5.98 8.11
N VAL A 129 10.58 -5.14 7.56
CA VAL A 129 11.63 -4.49 8.35
C VAL A 129 11.60 -3.00 8.08
N THR A 130 11.88 -2.24 9.13
CA THR A 130 12.37 -0.87 8.97
C THR A 130 13.83 -0.81 9.34
N VAL A 131 14.61 -0.18 8.47
CA VAL A 131 16.02 0.09 8.75
C VAL A 131 16.15 1.60 8.79
N TRP A 132 15.91 2.19 9.96
CA TRP A 132 16.21 3.59 10.19
C TRP A 132 17.67 3.76 10.59
N ASP A 133 18.54 3.51 9.62
CA ASP A 133 19.89 4.04 9.67
C ASP A 133 20.05 5.06 8.55
N LYS A 134 20.63 6.22 8.88
CA LYS A 134 21.19 7.12 7.85
C LYS A 134 22.06 6.23 6.95
N PRO A 135 21.99 6.33 5.61
CA PRO A 135 22.79 5.48 4.74
C PRO A 135 24.25 5.55 5.21
N ARG A 136 24.72 4.47 5.82
CA ARG A 136 26.02 4.41 6.49
C ARG A 136 27.12 4.25 5.44
N GLY A 137 26.75 3.84 4.22
CA GLY A 137 27.63 3.68 3.06
C GLY A 137 27.08 4.24 1.75
N ILE A 138 27.99 4.35 0.77
CA ILE A 138 27.70 4.83 -0.59
C ILE A 138 26.66 3.94 -1.29
N ASP A 139 26.67 2.63 -1.02
CA ASP A 139 25.80 1.69 -1.72
C ASP A 139 24.35 1.76 -1.24
N GLU A 140 24.11 1.90 0.06
CA GLU A 140 22.76 2.19 0.60
C GLU A 140 22.21 3.52 0.06
N PHE A 141 23.06 4.53 -0.06
CA PHE A 141 22.67 5.80 -0.67
C PHE A 141 22.31 5.64 -2.16
N LYS A 142 23.08 4.84 -2.90
CA LYS A 142 22.77 4.49 -4.30
C LYS A 142 21.46 3.74 -4.40
N GLU A 143 21.14 2.83 -3.48
CA GLU A 143 19.86 2.09 -3.46
C GLU A 143 18.67 3.03 -3.27
N VAL A 144 18.77 3.97 -2.33
CA VAL A 144 17.73 5.00 -2.12
C VAL A 144 17.60 5.90 -3.35
N LEU A 145 18.70 6.34 -3.95
CA LEU A 145 18.67 7.12 -5.19
C LEU A 145 18.08 6.33 -6.36
N ASN A 146 18.40 5.04 -6.46
CA ASN A 146 17.91 4.13 -7.48
C ASN A 146 16.41 3.87 -7.32
N LEU A 147 15.91 3.74 -6.08
CA LEU A 147 14.47 3.66 -5.80
C LEU A 147 13.77 4.96 -6.21
N ARG A 148 14.38 6.13 -5.94
CA ARG A 148 13.79 7.41 -6.33
C ARG A 148 13.80 7.66 -7.83
N LYS A 149 14.83 7.18 -8.54
CA LYS A 149 15.00 7.42 -9.97
C LYS A 149 14.22 6.42 -10.83
N TYR A 150 14.11 5.18 -10.37
CA TYR A 150 13.58 4.06 -11.17
C TYR A 150 12.45 3.28 -10.47
N GLY A 151 12.06 3.68 -9.25
CA GLY A 151 10.94 3.05 -8.55
C GLY A 151 9.61 3.39 -9.20
N GLU A 152 8.73 2.40 -9.23
CA GLU A 152 7.34 2.56 -9.63
C GLU A 152 6.57 3.25 -8.49
N CYS A 153 5.57 4.08 -8.80
CA CYS A 153 4.69 4.64 -7.79
C CYS A 153 3.47 3.73 -7.61
N LEU A 154 3.36 3.07 -6.45
CA LEU A 154 2.22 2.25 -6.06
C LEU A 154 1.54 2.90 -4.84
N ASP A 155 0.26 3.25 -4.97
CA ASP A 155 -0.55 3.83 -3.89
C ASP A 155 0.09 5.06 -3.22
N GLY A 156 0.88 5.83 -3.97
CA GLY A 156 1.61 6.99 -3.43
C GLY A 156 2.94 6.67 -2.76
N ARG A 157 3.44 5.43 -2.85
CA ARG A 157 4.77 5.01 -2.38
C ARG A 157 5.63 4.57 -3.55
N PHE A 158 6.93 4.82 -3.48
CA PHE A 158 7.89 4.17 -4.36
C PHE A 158 7.95 2.69 -4.03
N TYR A 159 8.02 1.87 -5.07
CA TYR A 159 8.14 0.44 -5.01
C TYR A 159 9.21 -0.01 -6.00
N ARG A 160 10.08 -0.91 -5.54
CA ARG A 160 11.01 -1.62 -6.40
C ARG A 160 11.31 -2.98 -5.81
N ASP A 161 11.05 -4.02 -6.58
CA ASP A 161 11.47 -5.36 -6.22
C ASP A 161 12.77 -5.77 -6.91
N SER A 162 13.47 -6.66 -6.23
CA SER A 162 14.62 -7.38 -6.73
C SER A 162 14.53 -8.81 -6.23
N SER A 163 14.84 -9.78 -7.08
CA SER A 163 14.80 -11.18 -6.71
C SER A 163 16.08 -11.90 -7.09
N THR A 164 16.47 -12.82 -6.23
CA THR A 164 17.46 -13.87 -6.47
C THR A 164 16.72 -15.20 -6.60
N TRP A 165 17.45 -16.32 -6.67
CA TRP A 165 16.84 -17.63 -6.84
C TRP A 165 15.81 -18.00 -5.75
N THR A 166 16.11 -17.69 -4.48
CA THR A 166 15.27 -18.08 -3.33
C THR A 166 14.80 -16.90 -2.49
N ARG A 167 15.33 -15.69 -2.71
CA ARG A 167 15.03 -14.51 -1.90
C ARG A 167 14.52 -13.37 -2.77
N MET A 168 13.46 -12.71 -2.33
CA MET A 168 12.96 -11.49 -2.94
C MET A 168 12.99 -10.35 -1.93
N VAL A 169 13.50 -9.21 -2.35
CA VAL A 169 13.55 -7.98 -1.56
C VAL A 169 12.71 -6.93 -2.27
N VAL A 170 11.72 -6.40 -1.56
CA VAL A 170 10.86 -5.31 -2.01
C VAL A 170 11.25 -4.08 -1.21
N ASN A 171 11.82 -3.09 -1.87
CA ASN A 171 12.14 -1.80 -1.27
C ASN A 171 10.99 -0.84 -1.53
N THR A 172 10.48 -0.26 -0.46
CA THR A 172 9.44 0.76 -0.51
C THR A 172 9.99 2.08 0.02
N GLY A 173 9.36 3.18 -0.34
CA GLY A 173 9.79 4.49 0.15
C GLY A 173 8.80 5.58 -0.16
N TRP A 174 8.95 6.69 0.54
CA TRP A 174 8.02 7.81 0.46
C TRP A 174 8.40 8.73 -0.71
N PRO A 175 7.42 9.28 -1.44
CA PRO A 175 7.66 10.40 -2.33
C PRO A 175 8.20 11.58 -1.52
N ARG A 176 8.81 12.57 -2.18
CA ARG A 176 9.33 13.75 -1.49
C ARG A 176 8.19 14.49 -0.80
N PHE A 177 8.05 14.30 0.51
CA PHE A 177 7.35 15.24 1.37
C PHE A 177 8.17 16.53 1.46
N SER A 178 7.48 17.66 1.56
CA SER A 178 8.12 18.85 2.11
C SER A 178 8.62 18.49 3.52
N HIS A 179 9.77 19.04 3.92
CA HIS A 179 10.37 18.76 5.24
C HIS A 179 9.34 18.94 6.38
N TRP A 180 8.51 19.98 6.27
CA TRP A 180 7.40 20.27 7.17
C TRP A 180 6.27 19.23 7.14
N GLY A 181 5.88 18.77 5.94
CA GLY A 181 4.87 17.71 5.80
C GLY A 181 5.34 16.40 6.43
N LYS A 182 6.61 16.03 6.24
CA LYS A 182 7.21 14.84 6.85
C LYS A 182 7.26 14.94 8.38
N GLN A 183 7.71 16.08 8.92
CA GLN A 183 7.79 16.28 10.37
C GLN A 183 6.42 16.29 11.04
N ARG A 184 5.43 16.95 10.43
CA ARG A 184 4.06 16.97 10.96
C ARG A 184 3.42 15.59 10.92
N TRP A 185 3.56 14.89 9.80
CA TRP A 185 3.05 13.53 9.65
C TRP A 185 3.73 12.55 10.62
N LEU A 186 5.06 12.59 10.76
CA LEU A 186 5.78 11.80 11.75
C LEU A 186 5.30 12.09 13.17
N LYS A 187 5.03 13.36 13.49
CA LYS A 187 4.51 13.74 14.81
C LYS A 187 3.09 13.23 15.03
N GLU A 188 2.23 13.23 14.02
CA GLU A 188 0.84 12.79 14.13
C GLU A 188 0.72 11.25 14.14
N MET A 189 1.50 10.54 13.32
CA MET A 189 1.40 9.08 13.18
C MET A 189 2.29 8.28 14.14
N LEU A 190 3.48 8.76 14.50
CA LEU A 190 4.33 8.06 15.49
C LEU A 190 3.77 8.12 16.92
N LEU A 191 2.84 9.04 17.19
CA LEU A 191 2.22 9.21 18.51
C LEU A 191 0.97 8.34 18.69
N ASP A 192 0.42 7.77 17.62
CA ASP A 192 -0.76 6.91 17.69
C ASP A 192 -0.39 5.45 17.40
N SER A 193 0.08 4.75 18.43
CA SER A 193 0.29 3.30 18.38
C SER A 193 -1.03 2.52 18.49
N SER A 194 -2.18 3.20 18.60
CA SER A 194 -3.46 2.53 18.74
C SER A 194 -3.84 1.80 17.45
N GLY A 195 -4.27 0.54 17.59
CA GLY A 195 -4.71 -0.27 16.45
C GLY A 195 -3.61 -1.03 15.70
N LEU A 196 -2.32 -0.87 16.03
CA LEU A 196 -1.25 -1.69 15.44
C LEU A 196 -1.47 -3.19 15.70
N GLU A 197 -1.92 -3.55 16.91
CA GLU A 197 -2.26 -4.93 17.25
C GLU A 197 -3.37 -5.50 16.34
N GLN A 198 -4.34 -4.67 15.98
CA GLN A 198 -5.43 -5.07 15.08
C GLN A 198 -4.91 -5.31 13.67
N LEU A 199 -4.00 -4.47 13.16
CA LEU A 199 -3.35 -4.66 11.86
C LEU A 199 -2.47 -5.92 11.83
N LEU A 200 -1.69 -6.16 12.88
CA LEU A 200 -0.91 -7.39 13.02
C LEU A 200 -1.80 -8.63 13.07
N ARG A 201 -2.94 -8.54 13.76
CA ARG A 201 -3.94 -9.60 13.79
C ARG A 201 -4.56 -9.84 12.40
N GLU A 202 -4.80 -8.80 11.62
CA GLU A 202 -5.29 -8.91 10.25
C GLU A 202 -4.27 -9.57 9.33
N ILE A 203 -3.00 -9.18 9.41
CA ILE A 203 -1.89 -9.83 8.72
C ILE A 203 -1.82 -11.32 9.11
N HIS A 204 -1.86 -11.62 10.42
CA HIS A 204 -1.81 -12.99 10.92
C HIS A 204 -3.00 -13.85 10.46
N LYS A 205 -4.20 -13.27 10.36
CA LYS A 205 -5.38 -13.98 9.86
C LYS A 205 -5.19 -14.48 8.42
N VAL A 206 -4.46 -13.75 7.59
CA VAL A 206 -4.17 -14.10 6.20
C VAL A 206 -3.19 -15.28 6.13
N PHE A 207 -2.07 -15.22 6.85
CA PHE A 207 -0.99 -16.22 6.72
C PHE A 207 -1.09 -17.40 7.68
N GLY A 208 -1.79 -17.23 8.81
CA GLY A 208 -1.77 -18.20 9.91
C GLY A 208 -0.37 -18.42 10.47
N GLY A 209 -0.06 -19.64 10.90
CA GLY A 209 1.29 -20.02 11.34
C GLY A 209 1.76 -19.22 12.57
N GLN A 210 2.92 -18.58 12.45
CA GLN A 210 3.54 -17.81 13.53
C GLN A 210 3.87 -16.39 13.07
N LEU A 211 3.61 -15.40 13.94
CA LEU A 211 3.98 -14.01 13.73
C LEU A 211 4.81 -13.52 14.91
N TYR A 212 5.99 -12.99 14.60
CA TYR A 212 6.93 -12.39 15.55
C TYR A 212 7.00 -10.88 15.33
N SER A 213 7.07 -10.12 16.41
CA SER A 213 7.36 -8.68 16.42
C SER A 213 8.61 -8.46 17.26
N ASP A 214 9.66 -7.87 16.68
CA ASP A 214 10.95 -7.62 17.34
C ASP A 214 11.54 -8.86 18.02
N GLY A 215 11.36 -10.02 17.38
CA GLY A 215 11.81 -11.33 17.89
C GLY A 215 10.87 -12.00 18.90
N ILE A 216 9.82 -11.31 19.37
CA ILE A 216 8.83 -11.84 20.31
C ILE A 216 7.69 -12.50 19.54
N LEU A 217 7.34 -13.75 19.89
CA LEU A 217 6.21 -14.45 19.29
C LEU A 217 4.88 -13.84 19.77
N CYS A 218 4.22 -13.07 18.91
CA CYS A 218 2.95 -12.42 19.22
C CYS A 218 1.74 -13.30 18.93
N PHE A 219 1.77 -14.04 17.83
CA PHE A 219 0.68 -14.92 17.44
C PHE A 219 1.16 -16.30 16.99
N SER A 220 0.41 -17.32 17.36
CA SER A 220 0.62 -18.70 16.92
C SER A 220 -0.72 -19.37 16.64
N ASN A 221 -0.88 -19.99 15.47
CA ASN A 221 -2.08 -20.75 15.10
C ASN A 221 -3.39 -19.98 15.35
N ARG A 222 -3.44 -18.73 14.88
CA ARG A 222 -4.57 -17.78 15.05
C ARG A 222 -4.91 -17.39 16.49
N LYS A 223 -4.09 -17.75 17.48
CA LYS A 223 -4.20 -17.29 18.87
C LYS A 223 -3.13 -16.26 19.18
N GLN A 224 -3.49 -15.26 19.97
CA GLN A 224 -2.55 -14.29 20.52
C GLN A 224 -1.86 -14.95 21.73
N VAL A 225 -0.52 -14.85 21.77
CA VAL A 225 0.31 -15.48 22.80
C VAL A 225 0.75 -14.46 23.85
N VAL A 226 0.91 -13.20 23.46
CA VAL A 226 1.38 -12.10 24.32
C VAL A 226 0.34 -10.99 24.38
N GLU A 227 0.07 -10.49 25.59
CA GLU A 227 -0.72 -9.28 25.82
C GLU A 227 0.20 -8.05 25.71
N GLY A 228 -0.14 -7.11 24.82
CA GLY A 228 0.66 -5.92 24.55
C GLY A 228 1.77 -6.19 23.53
N ILE A 229 1.54 -5.81 22.27
CA ILE A 229 2.57 -5.87 21.22
C ILE A 229 3.27 -4.51 21.13
N SER A 230 4.53 -4.47 21.54
CA SER A 230 5.42 -3.34 21.27
C SER A 230 6.14 -3.59 19.95
N LEU A 231 6.16 -2.57 19.09
CA LEU A 231 6.88 -2.55 17.83
C LEU A 231 7.63 -1.22 17.73
N ASP A 232 8.94 -1.27 17.51
CA ASP A 232 9.69 -0.03 17.21
C ASP A 232 9.31 0.47 15.80
N PRO A 233 8.70 1.66 15.66
CA PRO A 233 8.29 2.16 14.35
C PRO A 233 9.48 2.46 13.42
N ARG A 234 10.71 2.57 13.94
CA ARG A 234 11.90 2.97 13.17
C ARG A 234 12.87 1.82 12.92
N ASN A 235 12.98 0.89 13.87
CA ASN A 235 13.91 -0.24 13.78
C ASN A 235 13.22 -1.59 13.98
N GLY A 236 11.89 -1.61 13.86
CA GLY A 236 11.11 -2.80 14.09
C GLY A 236 11.31 -3.85 13.01
N GLU A 237 11.05 -5.09 13.39
CA GLU A 237 10.98 -6.25 12.51
C GLU A 237 9.71 -7.04 12.82
N ILE A 238 8.86 -7.24 11.80
CA ILE A 238 7.78 -8.22 11.85
C ILE A 238 8.19 -9.40 10.99
N ARG A 239 8.26 -10.59 11.59
CA ARG A 239 8.56 -11.83 10.89
C ARG A 239 7.36 -12.77 10.91
N ILE A 240 6.92 -13.17 9.74
CA ILE A 240 5.78 -14.05 9.53
C ILE A 240 6.31 -15.37 8.98
N ILE A 241 5.91 -16.47 9.63
CA ILE A 241 6.13 -17.83 9.17
C ILE A 241 4.74 -18.37 8.81
N PRO A 242 4.39 -18.42 7.52
CA PRO A 242 3.08 -18.89 7.09
C PRO A 242 2.81 -20.31 7.60
N GLY A 243 1.57 -20.56 8.04
CA GLY A 243 1.13 -21.91 8.33
C GLY A 243 1.03 -22.70 7.02
N GLN A 244 1.33 -24.00 7.04
CA GLN A 244 1.03 -24.85 5.89
C GLN A 244 -0.49 -24.82 5.63
N LEU A 245 -0.91 -24.08 4.59
CA LEU A 245 -2.29 -24.07 4.10
C LEU A 245 -2.71 -25.41 3.47
N SER A 246 -1.75 -26.31 3.27
CA SER A 246 -1.94 -27.66 2.75
C SER A 246 -2.40 -28.62 3.85
N ALA A 247 -3.73 -28.68 4.12
CA ALA A 247 -4.48 -29.89 4.54
C ALA A 247 -5.91 -29.66 5.05
N GLN A 248 -6.46 -28.43 5.07
CA GLN A 248 -7.81 -28.23 5.67
C GLN A 248 -8.99 -28.24 4.68
N LEU A 249 -8.76 -28.32 3.37
CA LEU A 249 -9.85 -28.38 2.38
C LEU A 249 -10.31 -29.81 2.01
N ASN A 250 -9.65 -30.87 2.52
CA ASN A 250 -9.99 -32.27 2.21
C ASN A 250 -10.73 -33.01 3.34
N ALA A 251 -11.21 -32.32 4.39
CA ALA A 251 -11.79 -32.97 5.56
C ALA A 251 -13.30 -32.73 5.77
N VAL A 252 -14.01 -32.08 4.82
CA VAL A 252 -15.45 -31.75 5.01
C VAL A 252 -16.38 -32.50 4.06
N ASP A 253 -15.91 -33.10 2.97
CA ASP A 253 -16.76 -33.88 2.05
C ASP A 253 -16.32 -35.35 1.98
N SER A 254 -16.72 -36.14 2.98
CA SER A 254 -16.86 -37.59 2.81
C SER A 254 -17.97 -38.10 3.74
N PRO A 255 -19.20 -38.27 3.24
CA PRO A 255 -20.24 -38.95 3.99
C PRO A 255 -20.08 -40.46 3.79
N TYR A 256 -19.82 -41.17 4.89
CA TYR A 256 -20.33 -42.53 5.05
C TYR A 256 -21.79 -42.46 5.48
#